data_AF-A0A3M2AGY4-F1
#
_entry.id   AF-A0A3M2AGY4-F1
#
_cell.length_a   1.000
_cell.length_b   1.000
_cell.length_c   1.000
_cell.angle_alpha   90.00
_cell.angle_beta   90.00
_cell.angle_gamma   90.00
#
_symmetry.space_group_name_H-M   'P 1'
#
loop_
_entity.id
_entity.type
_entity.pdbx_description
1 polymer ?
#
loop_
_entity_poly.entity_id
_entity_poly.type
_entity_poly.pdbx_seq_one_letter_code
_entity_poly.pdbx_strand_id
1 'polypeptide(L)'
;LAGRPEAVFPGYRWLDLWRNEFRGLRARRDPACPACGRRDFPWLEGRRGVGAAEAVCGGGAVRVPAGERAPDLPALAERLAGTVADLELRSRLLRYRAGGLEVLLFADGHALVRGTEDPARARSILARTAGA
;
A
#
# COMPACT_ATOMS: atom_id res chain seq x y z
N LEU A 1 -19.70 -14.64 0.90
CA LEU A 1 -20.18 -16.03 0.96
C LEU A 1 -21.53 -16.01 1.67
N ALA A 2 -22.63 -16.35 1.01
CA ALA A 2 -23.97 -16.33 1.59
C ALA A 2 -24.21 -17.50 2.59
N GLY A 3 -23.24 -17.77 3.47
CA GLY A 3 -23.31 -18.86 4.45
C GLY A 3 -23.21 -20.29 3.89
N ARG A 4 -22.84 -20.46 2.61
CA ARG A 4 -22.78 -21.77 1.91
C ARG A 4 -21.35 -22.21 1.60
N PRO A 5 -20.56 -22.62 2.61
CA PRO A 5 -19.17 -23.04 2.41
C PRO A 5 -19.04 -24.27 1.50
N GLU A 6 -20.05 -25.14 1.46
CA GLU A 6 -20.12 -26.33 0.61
C GLU A 6 -20.19 -26.02 -0.89
N ALA A 7 -20.70 -24.84 -1.24
CA ALA A 7 -20.78 -24.39 -2.63
C ALA A 7 -19.45 -23.82 -3.14
N VAL A 8 -18.46 -23.64 -2.26
CA VAL A 8 -17.14 -23.11 -2.64
C VAL A 8 -16.33 -24.19 -3.34
N PHE A 9 -15.78 -23.86 -4.51
CA PHE A 9 -14.90 -24.78 -5.22
C PHE A 9 -13.62 -25.04 -4.39
N PRO A 10 -13.27 -26.30 -4.09
CA PRO A 10 -12.10 -26.63 -3.28
C PRO A 10 -10.83 -26.63 -4.15
N GLY A 11 -10.28 -25.44 -4.38
CA GLY A 11 -9.03 -25.27 -5.12
C GLY A 11 -8.86 -23.88 -5.72
N TYR A 12 -7.97 -23.78 -6.69
CA TYR A 12 -7.66 -22.55 -7.40
C TYR A 12 -8.59 -22.36 -8.61
N ARG A 13 -9.10 -21.14 -8.77
CA ARG A 13 -9.91 -20.69 -9.90
C ARG A 13 -9.16 -19.57 -10.61
N TRP A 14 -9.00 -19.71 -11.91
CA TRP A 14 -8.44 -18.69 -12.77
C TRP A 14 -9.52 -18.23 -13.75
N LEU A 15 -9.64 -16.91 -13.88
CA LEU A 15 -10.58 -16.25 -14.78
C LEU A 15 -9.81 -15.24 -15.62
N ASP A 16 -9.86 -15.43 -16.93
CA ASP A 16 -9.42 -14.44 -17.91
C ASP A 16 -10.66 -13.75 -18.48
N LEU A 17 -10.87 -12.51 -18.08
CA LEU A 17 -12.02 -11.71 -18.49
C LEU A 17 -11.98 -11.30 -19.97
N TRP A 18 -10.78 -11.19 -20.55
CA TRP A 18 -10.61 -10.73 -21.93
C TRP A 18 -10.92 -11.83 -22.92
N ARG A 19 -10.55 -13.06 -22.57
CA ARG A 19 -10.82 -14.26 -23.38
C ARG A 19 -12.09 -14.99 -22.96
N ASN A 20 -12.73 -14.55 -21.88
CA ASN A 20 -13.85 -15.23 -21.24
C ASN A 20 -13.54 -16.72 -20.92
N GLU A 21 -12.32 -16.98 -20.45
CA GLU A 21 -11.86 -18.34 -20.10
C GLU A 21 -11.93 -18.57 -18.58
N PHE A 22 -12.39 -19.78 -18.22
CA PHE A 22 -12.43 -20.26 -16.84
C PHE A 22 -11.62 -21.53 -16.70
N ARG A 23 -10.67 -21.54 -15.76
CA ARG A 23 -9.89 -22.74 -15.41
C ARG A 23 -9.94 -23.03 -13.92
N GLY A 24 -9.89 -24.32 -13.60
CA GLY A 24 -9.98 -24.80 -12.23
C GLY A 24 -8.95 -25.87 -11.95
N LEU A 25 -8.18 -25.69 -10.88
CA LEU A 25 -7.30 -26.71 -10.34
C LEU A 25 -7.79 -27.09 -8.95
N ARG A 26 -8.26 -28.33 -8.77
CA ARG A 26 -8.59 -28.83 -7.44
C ARG A 26 -7.29 -28.99 -6.65
N ALA A 27 -7.27 -28.48 -5.43
CA ALA A 27 -6.12 -28.59 -4.54
C ALA A 27 -6.59 -29.00 -3.15
N ARG A 28 -5.81 -29.85 -2.49
CA ARG A 28 -6.05 -30.25 -1.09
C ARG A 28 -5.21 -29.37 -0.18
N ARG A 29 -5.74 -29.05 1.01
CA ARG A 29 -4.98 -28.34 2.05
C ARG A 29 -3.87 -29.25 2.54
N ASP A 30 -2.64 -28.77 2.47
CA ASP A 30 -1.50 -29.39 3.14
C ASP A 30 -1.51 -28.97 4.62
N PRO A 31 -1.55 -29.92 5.58
CA PRO A 31 -1.48 -29.61 7.01
C PRO A 31 -0.18 -28.90 7.43
N ALA A 32 0.92 -29.13 6.71
CA ALA A 32 2.24 -28.56 7.02
C ALA A 32 2.47 -27.17 6.42
N CYS A 33 1.60 -26.74 5.50
CA CYS A 33 1.59 -25.44 4.84
C CYS A 33 1.76 -24.27 5.83
N PRO A 34 2.76 -23.39 5.65
CA PRO A 34 3.01 -22.26 6.57
C PRO A 34 1.79 -21.34 6.71
N ALA A 35 1.16 -20.95 5.61
CA ALA A 35 0.00 -20.06 5.64
C ALA A 35 -1.29 -20.81 6.04
N CYS A 36 -1.68 -21.80 5.25
CA CYS A 36 -2.97 -22.46 5.42
C CYS A 36 -3.03 -23.44 6.60
N GLY A 37 -1.95 -24.15 6.91
CA GLY A 37 -1.86 -25.08 8.04
C GLY A 37 -1.49 -24.37 9.34
N ARG A 38 -0.30 -23.74 9.34
CA ARG A 38 0.31 -23.11 10.52
C ARG A 38 -0.18 -21.70 10.81
N ARG A 39 -0.96 -21.10 9.91
CA ARG A 39 -1.50 -19.73 10.04
C ARG A 39 -0.42 -18.66 10.21
N ASP A 40 0.74 -18.88 9.60
CA ASP A 40 1.86 -17.95 9.58
C ASP A 40 1.71 -17.02 8.36
N PHE A 41 1.34 -15.75 8.58
CA PHE A 41 1.09 -14.78 7.50
C PHE A 41 2.07 -13.59 7.57
N PRO A 42 3.37 -13.79 7.33
CA PRO A 42 4.36 -12.75 7.58
C PRO A 42 4.13 -11.47 6.74
N TRP A 43 3.60 -11.59 5.52
CA TRP A 43 3.27 -10.43 4.68
C TRP A 43 2.01 -9.70 5.13
N LEU A 44 0.96 -10.45 5.51
CA LEU A 44 -0.29 -9.87 6.00
C LEU A 44 -0.10 -9.17 7.35
N GLU A 45 0.76 -9.75 8.19
CA GLU A 45 1.10 -9.23 9.51
C GLU A 45 2.23 -8.19 9.48
N GLY A 46 2.73 -7.82 8.30
CA GLY A 46 3.80 -6.83 8.15
C GLY A 46 5.18 -7.28 8.64
N ARG A 47 5.32 -8.51 9.15
CA ARG A 47 6.63 -9.13 9.49
C ARG A 47 7.55 -9.27 8.27
N ARG A 48 6.98 -9.28 7.07
CA ARG A 48 7.67 -9.12 5.79
C ARG A 48 6.95 -8.03 4.99
N GLY A 49 7.47 -6.80 5.08
CA GLY A 49 6.99 -5.70 4.24
C GLY A 49 7.76 -5.60 2.93
N VAL A 50 7.10 -5.09 1.90
CA VAL A 50 7.76 -4.29 0.85
C VAL A 50 8.41 -3.09 1.56
N GLY A 51 9.63 -3.27 2.05
CA GLY A 51 10.38 -2.25 2.79
C GLY A 51 10.98 -1.18 1.89
N ALA A 52 10.88 -1.36 0.57
CA ALA A 52 11.38 -0.41 -0.40
C ALA A 52 10.24 0.45 -0.96
N ALA A 53 10.58 1.71 -1.23
CA ALA A 53 9.75 2.53 -2.09
C ALA A 53 9.82 1.98 -3.53
N GLU A 54 8.69 1.91 -4.22
CA GLU A 54 8.57 1.27 -5.52
C GLU A 54 7.78 2.15 -6.48
N ALA A 55 8.24 2.24 -7.74
CA ALA A 55 7.50 2.92 -8.78
C ALA A 55 6.20 2.17 -9.11
N VAL A 56 5.10 2.91 -9.23
CA VAL A 56 3.79 2.37 -9.62
C VAL A 56 3.70 2.42 -11.14
N CYS A 57 3.54 1.25 -11.77
CA CYS A 57 3.46 1.13 -13.21
C CYS A 57 2.35 2.01 -13.82
N GLY A 58 2.71 2.81 -14.82
CA GLY A 58 1.78 3.67 -15.57
C GLY A 58 1.34 4.95 -14.85
N GLY A 59 1.85 5.24 -13.66
CA GLY A 59 1.35 6.34 -12.81
C GLY A 59 2.28 7.53 -12.61
N GLY A 60 3.55 7.48 -13.08
CA GLY A 60 4.54 8.53 -12.81
C GLY A 60 4.68 8.84 -11.31
N ALA A 61 4.56 7.80 -10.49
CA ALA A 61 4.43 7.90 -9.04
C ALA A 61 5.20 6.77 -8.35
N VAL A 62 5.64 7.05 -7.12
CA VAL A 62 6.28 6.07 -6.25
C VAL A 62 5.41 5.85 -5.02
N ARG A 63 5.17 4.58 -4.68
CA ARG A 63 4.61 4.19 -3.38
C ARG A 63 5.73 4.05 -2.37
N VAL A 64 5.66 4.81 -1.28
CA VAL A 64 6.54 4.67 -0.12
C VAL A 64 5.77 3.91 0.96
N PRO A 65 6.29 2.79 1.47
CA PRO A 65 5.63 2.03 2.52
C PRO A 65 5.53 2.83 3.82
N ALA A 66 4.63 2.41 4.71
CA ALA A 66 4.51 2.99 6.04
C ALA A 66 5.79 2.72 6.85
N GLY A 67 6.21 3.70 7.65
CA GLY A 67 7.22 3.52 8.70
C GLY A 67 6.67 2.76 9.91
N GLU A 68 7.48 2.62 10.96
CA GLU A 68 7.12 1.87 12.17
C GLU A 68 5.96 2.49 12.96
N ARG A 69 5.75 3.81 12.81
CA ARG A 69 4.73 4.56 13.54
C ARG A 69 3.83 5.35 12.58
N ALA A 70 2.52 5.24 12.79
CA ALA A 70 1.54 6.04 12.08
C ALA A 70 1.72 7.54 12.41
N PRO A 71 1.64 8.44 11.41
CA PRO A 71 1.78 9.87 11.61
C PRO A 71 0.52 10.49 12.22
N ASP A 72 0.71 11.51 13.05
CA ASP A 72 -0.37 12.43 13.44
C ASP A 72 -0.57 13.45 12.32
N LEU A 73 -1.55 13.19 11.44
CA LEU A 73 -1.80 14.04 10.27
C LEU A 73 -2.18 15.48 10.63
N PRO A 74 -3.06 15.75 11.62
CA PRO A 74 -3.31 17.11 12.11
C PRO A 74 -2.04 17.84 12.56
N ALA A 75 -1.24 17.25 13.45
CA ALA A 75 -0.02 17.88 13.94
C ALA A 75 0.99 18.13 12.81
N LEU A 76 1.06 17.20 11.85
CA LEU A 76 1.91 17.34 10.68
C LEU A 76 1.42 18.47 9.75
N ALA A 77 0.10 18.61 9.56
CA ALA A 77 -0.47 19.69 8.76
C ALA A 77 -0.14 21.06 9.35
N GLU A 78 -0.27 21.22 10.67
CA GLU A 78 0.11 22.45 11.37
C GLU A 78 1.60 22.78 11.16
N ARG A 79 2.48 21.77 11.28
CA ARG A 79 3.93 21.95 11.05
C ARG A 79 4.28 22.34 9.61
N LEU A 80 3.51 21.84 8.64
CA LEU A 80 3.74 22.10 7.22
C LEU A 80 3.07 23.39 6.72
N ALA A 81 2.18 23.98 7.50
CA ALA A 81 1.51 25.23 7.14
C ALA A 81 2.55 26.33 6.84
N GLY A 82 2.45 26.92 5.65
CA GLY A 82 3.35 27.98 5.18
C GLY A 82 4.72 27.51 4.67
N THR A 83 5.06 26.21 4.75
CA THR A 83 6.33 25.67 4.22
C THR A 83 6.15 24.84 2.95
N VAL A 84 4.93 24.35 2.68
CA VAL A 84 4.57 23.58 1.49
C VAL A 84 3.41 24.24 0.73
N ALA A 85 3.24 23.87 -0.54
CA ALA A 85 2.12 24.34 -1.36
C ALA A 85 0.96 23.33 -1.33
N ASP A 86 -0.25 23.80 -1.68
CA ASP A 86 -1.48 22.99 -1.82
C ASP A 86 -1.77 22.06 -0.63
N LEU A 87 -1.48 22.52 0.59
CA LEU A 87 -1.69 21.76 1.81
C LEU A 87 -3.19 21.53 2.06
N GLU A 88 -3.59 20.27 2.14
CA GLU A 88 -4.96 19.85 2.37
C GLU A 88 -5.00 18.66 3.30
N LEU A 89 -5.64 18.84 4.46
CA LEU A 89 -5.92 17.77 5.41
C LEU A 89 -7.38 17.30 5.25
N ARG A 90 -7.57 16.00 5.09
CA ARG A 90 -8.85 15.30 5.22
C ARG A 90 -8.75 14.24 6.33
N SER A 91 -9.88 13.65 6.71
CA SER A 91 -9.99 12.75 7.88
C SER A 91 -8.93 11.63 7.96
N ARG A 92 -8.45 11.12 6.82
CA ARG A 92 -7.44 10.04 6.76
C ARG A 92 -6.32 10.26 5.74
N LEU A 93 -6.15 11.49 5.27
CA LEU A 93 -5.23 11.83 4.19
C LEU A 93 -4.70 13.26 4.36
N LEU A 94 -3.39 13.42 4.26
CA LEU A 94 -2.73 14.71 4.12
C LEU A 94 -2.13 14.81 2.71
N ARG A 95 -2.53 15.84 1.95
CA ARG A 95 -2.04 16.13 0.61
C ARG A 95 -1.29 17.45 0.61
N TYR A 96 -0.16 17.50 -0.09
CA TYR A 96 0.62 18.73 -0.27
C TYR A 96 1.60 18.61 -1.44
N ARG A 97 2.18 19.73 -1.85
CA ARG A 97 3.26 19.80 -2.84
C ARG A 97 4.56 20.31 -2.23
N ALA A 98 5.65 19.60 -2.48
CA ALA A 98 7.00 19.98 -2.05
C ALA A 98 8.05 19.52 -3.08
N GLY A 99 9.04 20.35 -3.39
CA GLY A 99 10.12 20.01 -4.32
C GLY A 99 9.65 19.61 -5.72
N GLY A 100 8.55 20.21 -6.19
CA GLY A 100 7.91 19.91 -7.48
C GLY A 100 7.07 18.63 -7.50
N LEU A 101 7.07 17.85 -6.41
CA LEU A 101 6.32 16.60 -6.28
C LEU A 101 5.04 16.81 -5.48
N GLU A 102 4.05 15.97 -5.71
CA GLU A 102 2.84 15.91 -4.90
C GLU A 102 2.90 14.69 -3.98
N VAL A 103 2.61 14.90 -2.70
CA VAL A 103 2.62 13.86 -1.66
C VAL A 103 1.19 13.62 -1.19
N LEU A 104 0.82 12.35 -1.11
CA LEU A 104 -0.41 11.87 -0.50
C LEU A 104 -0.02 10.93 0.65
N LEU A 105 -0.05 11.44 1.87
CA LEU A 105 0.29 10.70 3.09
C LEU A 105 -0.98 10.20 3.77
N PHE A 106 -1.10 8.88 3.92
CA PHE A 106 -2.26 8.23 4.50
C PHE A 106 -2.09 8.05 6.01
N ALA A 107 -3.22 7.93 6.73
CA ALA A 107 -3.22 7.81 8.20
C ALA A 107 -2.57 6.52 8.73
N ASP A 108 -2.39 5.51 7.88
CA ASP A 108 -1.63 4.28 8.19
C ASP A 108 -0.12 4.44 7.91
N GLY A 109 0.32 5.61 7.46
CA GLY A 109 1.72 6.01 7.33
C GLY A 109 2.35 5.77 5.96
N HIS A 110 1.70 5.05 5.05
CA HIS A 110 2.23 4.94 3.69
C HIS A 110 1.98 6.23 2.90
N ALA A 111 2.78 6.45 1.85
CA ALA A 111 2.63 7.61 0.99
C ALA A 111 2.63 7.23 -0.49
N LEU A 112 1.92 8.01 -1.28
CA LEU A 112 2.05 8.02 -2.74
C LEU A 112 2.67 9.37 -3.15
N VAL A 113 3.79 9.33 -3.84
CA VAL A 113 4.50 10.52 -4.32
C VAL A 113 4.39 10.59 -5.84
N ARG A 114 3.67 11.59 -6.36
CA ARG A 114 3.46 11.78 -7.81
C ARG A 114 4.45 12.79 -8.40
N GLY A 115 4.79 12.59 -9.66
CA GLY A 115 5.75 13.42 -10.42
C GLY A 115 7.18 12.87 -10.43
N THR A 116 7.37 11.61 -9.99
CA THR A 116 8.66 10.93 -10.05
C THR A 116 8.47 9.42 -10.11
N GLU A 117 9.40 8.73 -10.77
CA GLU A 117 9.54 7.27 -10.74
C GLU A 117 10.79 6.84 -9.95
N ASP A 118 11.53 7.80 -9.37
CA ASP A 118 12.74 7.54 -8.57
C ASP A 118 12.38 7.33 -7.09
N PRO A 119 12.55 6.11 -6.55
CA PRO A 119 12.29 5.82 -5.15
C PRO A 119 13.14 6.61 -4.16
N ALA A 120 14.37 6.98 -4.53
CA ALA A 120 15.24 7.77 -3.67
C ALA A 120 14.70 9.20 -3.53
N ARG A 121 14.30 9.82 -4.64
CA ARG A 121 13.70 11.17 -4.64
C ARG A 121 12.39 11.21 -3.85
N ALA A 122 11.52 10.22 -4.02
CA ALA A 122 10.27 10.12 -3.28
C ALA A 122 10.49 10.01 -1.76
N ARG A 123 11.38 9.10 -1.32
CA ARG A 123 11.76 8.98 0.10
C ARG A 123 12.35 10.27 0.64
N SER A 124 13.22 10.91 -0.12
CA SER A 124 13.90 12.14 0.28
C SER A 124 12.91 13.29 0.57
N ILE A 125 11.87 13.44 -0.26
CA ILE A 125 10.82 14.43 0.00
C ILE A 125 9.99 14.08 1.22
N LEU A 126 9.63 12.81 1.38
CA LEU A 126 8.84 12.37 2.53
C LEU A 126 9.62 12.55 3.84
N ALA A 127 10.90 12.17 3.87
CA ALA A 127 11.79 12.37 5.01
C ALA A 127 11.89 13.85 5.40
N ARG A 128 12.07 14.75 4.42
CA ARG A 128 12.17 16.20 4.69
C ARG A 128 10.90 16.83 5.26
N THR A 129 9.73 16.30 4.92
CA THR A 129 8.43 16.94 5.25
C THR A 129 7.72 16.23 6.41
N ALA A 130 7.70 14.90 6.41
CA ALA A 130 7.09 14.08 7.44
C ALA A 130 8.06 13.68 8.57
N GLY A 131 9.39 13.72 8.34
CA GLY A 131 10.38 13.27 9.33
C GLY A 131 10.46 11.76 9.46
N ALA A 132 10.18 11.04 8.37
CA ALA A 132 10.30 9.59 8.24
C ALA A 132 11.73 9.15 7.86
#